data_AF-A0A7Z0TV34-F1
#
_entry.id   AF-A0A7Z0TV34-F1
#
_cell.length_a   1.000
_cell.length_b   1.000
_cell.length_c   1.000
_cell.angle_alpha   90.00
_cell.angle_beta   90.00
_cell.angle_gamma   90.00
#
_symmetry.space_group_name_H-M   'P 1'
#
loop_
_entity.id
_entity.type
_entity.pdbx_description
1 polymer ?
#
loop_
_entity_poly.entity_id
_entity_poly.type
_entity_poly.pdbx_seq_one_letter_code
_entity_poly.pdbx_strand_id
1 'polypeptide(L)'
;MALRNWYVVLAISAGAMTSAIAQSDFQPSPNAKQDAPRLIEIMNAAQVQHLKLWFAGKSKNWDLAAFELRQLTDSLAQAAIFYPGIPVSNVTTMKEPLLSVADAISAGDSRRFAGSMRALTDGCNACHTSMERGFIAIGVPTDQPPPANQIFAPIGRGAKK
;
A
#
# COMPACT_ATOMS: atom_id res chain seq x y z
N MET A 1 -69.25 41.48 2.05
CA MET A 1 -67.78 41.37 2.04
C MET A 1 -67.41 39.97 2.49
N ALA A 2 -66.97 39.16 1.52
CA ALA A 2 -66.56 37.77 1.72
C ALA A 2 -65.03 37.70 1.77
N LEU A 3 -64.48 36.96 2.73
CA LEU A 3 -63.06 36.59 2.73
C LEU A 3 -63.00 35.07 2.88
N ARG A 4 -62.68 34.42 1.77
CA ARG A 4 -62.57 32.97 1.61
C ARG A 4 -61.10 32.62 1.64
N ASN A 5 -60.65 31.95 2.70
CA ASN A 5 -59.29 31.42 2.83
C ASN A 5 -58.98 30.47 1.66
N TRP A 6 -57.95 30.79 0.90
CA TRP A 6 -57.34 29.89 -0.08
C TRP A 6 -56.08 29.29 0.54
N TYR A 7 -56.11 27.98 0.75
CA TYR A 7 -54.91 27.20 1.05
C TYR A 7 -54.14 26.99 -0.25
N VAL A 8 -52.97 27.62 -0.37
CA VAL A 8 -52.03 27.35 -1.46
C VAL A 8 -51.39 26.00 -1.20
N VAL A 9 -51.69 25.03 -2.07
CA VAL A 9 -51.07 23.72 -2.12
C VAL A 9 -49.60 23.90 -2.54
N LEU A 10 -48.68 23.53 -1.65
CA LEU A 10 -47.25 23.52 -1.93
C LEU A 10 -46.93 22.27 -2.78
N ALA A 11 -46.74 22.44 -4.08
CA ALA A 11 -46.24 21.39 -4.95
C ALA A 11 -44.73 21.21 -4.70
N ILE A 12 -44.37 20.14 -3.99
CA ILE A 12 -42.97 19.72 -3.84
C ILE A 12 -42.58 18.96 -5.10
N SER A 13 -41.98 19.65 -6.06
CA SER A 13 -41.26 19.01 -7.17
C SER A 13 -40.00 18.35 -6.62
N ALA A 14 -40.06 17.02 -6.46
CA ALA A 14 -38.92 16.18 -6.12
C ALA A 14 -37.93 16.15 -7.30
N GLY A 15 -36.99 17.11 -7.33
CA GLY A 15 -35.80 17.06 -8.17
C GLY A 15 -34.60 16.66 -7.32
N ALA A 16 -34.11 15.43 -7.48
CA ALA A 16 -32.81 14.91 -7.03
C ALA A 16 -32.82 13.38 -7.21
N MET A 17 -31.84 12.67 -7.74
CA MET A 17 -30.51 12.91 -8.29
C MET A 17 -30.26 11.65 -9.14
N THR A 18 -29.74 11.76 -10.36
CA THR A 18 -29.21 10.59 -11.06
C THR A 18 -27.95 10.12 -10.33
N SER A 19 -28.15 9.22 -9.37
CA SER A 19 -27.05 8.44 -8.82
C SER A 19 -26.60 7.48 -9.92
N ALA A 20 -25.61 7.89 -10.71
CA ALA A 20 -24.83 6.93 -11.48
C ALA A 20 -23.99 6.12 -10.48
N ILE A 21 -24.62 5.16 -9.82
CA ILE A 21 -23.89 4.11 -9.13
C ILE A 21 -23.31 3.28 -10.26
N ALA A 22 -22.01 3.45 -10.54
CA ALA A 22 -21.26 2.44 -11.26
C ALA A 22 -21.15 1.21 -10.35
N GLN A 23 -22.26 0.49 -10.16
CA GLN A 23 -22.21 -0.87 -9.66
C GLN A 23 -21.71 -1.69 -10.84
N SER A 24 -20.46 -2.15 -10.75
CA SER A 24 -20.02 -3.24 -11.59
C SER A 24 -20.89 -4.44 -11.19
N ASP A 25 -21.78 -4.89 -12.08
CA ASP A 25 -22.62 -6.08 -11.90
C ASP A 25 -21.77 -7.37 -11.97
N PHE A 26 -20.71 -7.43 -11.18
CA PHE A 26 -19.96 -8.66 -10.99
C PHE A 26 -20.70 -9.51 -9.96
N GLN A 27 -21.60 -10.37 -10.44
CA GLN A 27 -22.10 -11.48 -9.63
C GLN A 27 -20.93 -12.43 -9.33
N PRO A 28 -20.64 -12.75 -8.05
CA PRO A 28 -19.64 -13.75 -7.72
C PRO A 28 -20.08 -15.12 -8.25
N SER A 29 -19.20 -15.77 -9.01
CA SER A 29 -19.50 -17.10 -9.55
C SER A 29 -19.50 -18.15 -8.42
N PRO A 30 -20.38 -19.18 -8.45
CA PRO A 30 -20.48 -20.20 -7.39
C PRO A 30 -19.21 -21.06 -7.19
N ASN A 31 -18.21 -20.91 -8.08
CA ASN A 31 -16.91 -21.58 -8.05
C ASN A 31 -15.76 -20.69 -7.54
N ALA A 32 -16.05 -19.64 -6.75
CA ALA A 32 -15.05 -18.75 -6.12
C ALA A 32 -14.18 -19.43 -5.04
N LYS A 33 -13.78 -20.70 -5.24
CA LYS A 33 -12.93 -21.48 -4.33
C LYS A 33 -11.46 -21.57 -4.77
N GLN A 34 -11.00 -20.83 -5.77
CA GLN A 34 -9.59 -20.85 -6.21
C GLN A 34 -9.09 -19.52 -6.79
N ASP A 35 -9.03 -18.44 -6.03
CA ASP A 35 -8.37 -17.20 -6.51
C ASP A 35 -7.28 -16.74 -5.53
N ALA A 36 -6.35 -17.64 -5.18
CA ALA A 36 -5.10 -17.18 -4.57
C ALA A 36 -4.31 -16.39 -5.63
N PRO A 37 -3.92 -15.13 -5.36
CA PRO A 37 -3.19 -14.31 -6.33
C PRO A 37 -1.88 -15.00 -6.72
N ARG A 38 -1.46 -14.83 -7.98
CA ARG A 38 -0.22 -15.43 -8.47
C ARG A 38 0.96 -14.85 -7.69
N LEU A 39 2.00 -15.66 -7.41
CA LEU A 39 3.16 -15.20 -6.64
C LEU A 39 3.79 -13.95 -7.27
N ILE A 40 3.80 -13.88 -8.60
CA ILE A 40 4.30 -12.72 -9.34
C ILE A 40 3.49 -11.45 -9.07
N GLU A 41 2.17 -11.55 -8.87
CA GLU A 41 1.32 -10.40 -8.53
C GLU A 41 1.64 -9.90 -7.13
N ILE A 42 1.79 -10.82 -6.18
CA ILE A 42 2.17 -10.51 -4.79
C ILE A 42 3.56 -9.87 -4.73
N MET A 43 4.55 -10.45 -5.43
CA MET A 43 5.93 -9.94 -5.42
C MET A 43 6.09 -8.64 -6.21
N ASN A 44 5.31 -8.42 -7.28
CA ASN A 44 5.26 -7.13 -7.94
C ASN A 44 4.67 -6.04 -7.03
N ALA A 45 3.62 -6.38 -6.26
CA ALA A 45 3.09 -5.47 -5.26
C ALA A 45 4.16 -5.13 -4.20
N ALA A 46 4.86 -6.14 -3.67
CA ALA A 46 5.97 -5.96 -2.73
C ALA A 46 7.07 -5.04 -3.30
N GLN A 47 7.46 -5.24 -4.56
CA GLN A 47 8.49 -4.41 -5.21
C GLN A 47 8.04 -2.94 -5.34
N VAL A 48 6.77 -2.70 -5.70
CA VAL A 48 6.21 -1.34 -5.77
C VAL A 48 6.11 -0.71 -4.37
N GLN A 49 5.71 -1.46 -3.36
CA GLN A 49 5.61 -0.97 -1.98
C GLN A 49 6.98 -0.63 -1.40
N HIS A 50 8.00 -1.46 -1.65
CA HIS A 50 9.40 -1.18 -1.29
C HIS A 50 9.89 0.13 -1.93
N LEU A 51 9.58 0.35 -3.20
CA LEU A 51 9.89 1.58 -3.93
C LEU A 51 9.18 2.79 -3.30
N LYS A 52 7.87 2.70 -3.08
CA LYS A 52 7.07 3.80 -2.51
C LYS A 52 7.47 4.13 -1.08
N LEU A 53 7.79 3.12 -0.28
CA LEU A 53 8.32 3.24 1.07
C LEU A 53 9.59 4.10 1.09
N TRP A 54 10.54 3.84 0.20
CA TRP A 54 11.75 4.65 0.07
C TRP A 54 11.43 6.13 -0.16
N PHE A 55 10.60 6.44 -1.17
CA PHE A 55 10.29 7.83 -1.51
C PHE A 55 9.47 8.54 -0.44
N ALA A 56 8.57 7.83 0.24
CA ALA A 56 7.83 8.36 1.38
C ALA A 56 8.78 8.74 2.53
N GLY A 57 9.69 7.84 2.92
CA GLY A 57 10.66 8.09 3.98
C GLY A 57 11.68 9.20 3.62
N LYS A 58 12.17 9.23 2.37
CA LYS A 58 13.02 10.32 1.86
C LYS A 58 12.32 11.68 1.90
N SER A 59 11.02 11.69 1.65
CA SER A 59 10.18 12.90 1.71
C SER A 59 9.73 13.25 3.14
N LYS A 60 10.16 12.47 4.14
CA LYS A 60 9.72 12.57 5.55
C LYS A 60 8.20 12.50 5.72
N ASN A 61 7.53 11.81 4.79
CA ASN A 61 6.12 11.51 4.89
C ASN A 61 5.95 10.20 5.66
N TRP A 62 6.10 10.30 6.99
CA TRP A 62 6.14 9.15 7.88
C TRP A 62 4.83 8.35 7.89
N ASP A 63 3.69 9.01 7.70
CA ASP A 63 2.40 8.34 7.57
C ASP A 63 2.34 7.47 6.32
N LEU A 64 2.76 8.02 5.17
CA LEU A 64 2.85 7.25 3.92
C LEU A 64 3.90 6.14 4.03
N ALA A 65 5.03 6.39 4.68
CA ALA A 65 6.05 5.36 4.92
C ALA A 65 5.50 4.22 5.77
N ALA A 66 4.78 4.52 6.86
CA ALA A 66 4.14 3.51 7.71
C ALA A 66 3.08 2.71 6.95
N PHE A 67 2.31 3.37 6.08
CA PHE A 67 1.35 2.70 5.19
C PHE A 67 2.04 1.73 4.23
N GLU A 68 3.04 2.17 3.47
CA GLU A 68 3.73 1.32 2.50
C GLU A 68 4.50 0.17 3.17
N LEU A 69 5.06 0.39 4.37
CA LEU A 69 5.68 -0.70 5.15
C LEU A 69 4.66 -1.78 5.54
N ARG A 70 3.45 -1.37 5.92
CA ARG A 70 2.37 -2.32 6.24
C ARG A 70 1.96 -3.11 5.01
N GLN A 71 1.74 -2.44 3.88
CA GLN A 71 1.39 -3.10 2.62
C GLN A 71 2.48 -4.10 2.18
N LEU A 72 3.76 -3.72 2.31
CA LEU A 72 4.89 -4.61 2.06
C LEU A 72 4.88 -5.84 2.97
N THR A 73 4.67 -5.63 4.27
CA THR A 73 4.57 -6.71 5.26
C THR A 73 3.44 -7.67 4.92
N ASP A 74 2.28 -7.14 4.52
CA ASP A 74 1.11 -7.94 4.15
C ASP A 74 1.36 -8.75 2.87
N SER A 75 2.00 -8.17 1.85
CA SER A 75 2.37 -8.90 0.63
C SER A 75 3.37 -10.02 0.92
N LEU A 76 4.35 -9.81 1.80
CA LEU A 76 5.28 -10.87 2.22
C LEU A 76 4.56 -11.98 3.00
N ALA A 77 3.63 -11.62 3.89
CA ALA A 77 2.81 -12.60 4.62
C ALA A 77 1.89 -13.39 3.69
N GLN A 78 1.25 -12.74 2.72
CA GLN A 78 0.43 -13.38 1.70
C GLN A 78 1.24 -14.38 0.87
N ALA A 79 2.47 -14.03 0.48
CA ALA A 79 3.35 -14.97 -0.22
C ALA A 79 3.59 -16.23 0.62
N ALA A 80 3.90 -16.08 1.91
CA ALA A 80 4.10 -17.20 2.81
C ALA A 80 2.86 -18.08 2.99
N ILE A 81 1.68 -17.46 3.05
CA ILE A 81 0.39 -18.17 3.25
C ILE A 81 0.00 -18.97 2.00
N PHE A 82 0.11 -18.37 0.81
CA PHE A 82 -0.37 -18.98 -0.42
C PHE A 82 0.66 -19.88 -1.11
N TYR A 83 1.95 -19.73 -0.79
CA TYR A 83 3.05 -20.45 -1.43
C TYR A 83 3.90 -21.21 -0.40
N PRO A 84 3.46 -22.41 0.05
CA PRO A 84 4.16 -23.18 1.08
C PRO A 84 5.56 -23.68 0.66
N GLY A 85 5.91 -23.55 -0.63
CA GLY A 85 7.27 -23.76 -1.13
C GLY A 85 8.25 -22.66 -0.72
N ILE A 86 7.79 -21.56 -0.12
CA ILE A 86 8.64 -20.55 0.49
C ILE A 86 9.05 -21.05 1.88
N PRO A 87 10.36 -21.23 2.15
CA PRO A 87 10.81 -21.65 3.47
C PRO A 87 10.36 -20.68 4.57
N VAL A 88 9.87 -21.21 5.68
CA VAL A 88 9.49 -20.40 6.85
C VAL A 88 10.66 -19.51 7.32
N SER A 89 11.89 -20.03 7.20
CA SER A 89 13.13 -19.28 7.49
C SER A 89 13.23 -17.97 6.70
N ASN A 90 12.77 -17.94 5.45
CA ASN A 90 12.85 -16.76 4.59
C ASN A 90 11.87 -15.67 5.06
N VAL A 91 10.70 -16.08 5.56
CA VAL A 91 9.71 -15.18 6.14
C VAL A 91 10.20 -14.62 7.48
N THR A 92 10.76 -15.48 8.33
CA THR A 92 11.29 -15.05 9.63
C THR A 92 12.52 -14.15 9.50
N THR A 93 13.35 -14.34 8.46
CA THR A 93 14.54 -13.51 8.22
C THR A 93 14.16 -12.07 7.84
N MET A 94 12.97 -11.86 7.27
CA MET A 94 12.46 -10.52 6.95
C MET A 94 11.91 -9.76 8.17
N LYS A 95 11.65 -10.45 9.29
CA LYS A 95 11.07 -9.83 10.49
C LYS A 95 11.92 -8.68 11.03
N GLU A 96 13.20 -8.93 11.28
CA GLU A 96 14.09 -7.91 11.86
C GLU A 96 14.30 -6.70 10.95
N PRO A 97 14.57 -6.86 9.62
CA PRO A 97 14.61 -5.72 8.71
C PRO A 97 13.31 -4.89 8.70
N LEU A 98 12.13 -5.53 8.69
CA LEU A 98 10.85 -4.83 8.72
C LEU A 98 10.65 -4.05 10.03
N LEU A 99 10.98 -4.64 11.18
CA LEU A 99 10.93 -3.97 12.48
C LEU A 99 11.92 -2.79 12.55
N SER A 100 13.13 -2.96 12.04
CA SER A 100 14.11 -1.86 12.00
C SER A 100 13.63 -0.67 11.17
N VAL A 101 12.89 -0.91 10.08
CA VAL A 101 12.28 0.16 9.29
C VAL A 101 11.11 0.80 10.06
N ALA A 102 10.26 -0.01 10.70
CA ALA A 102 9.16 0.48 11.53
C ALA A 102 9.65 1.42 12.63
N ASP A 103 10.68 1.01 13.37
CA ASP A 103 11.31 1.83 14.41
C ASP A 103 11.85 3.16 13.88
N ALA A 104 12.49 3.13 12.71
CA ALA A 104 13.04 4.34 12.09
C ALA A 104 11.93 5.31 11.65
N ILE A 105 10.82 4.79 11.13
CA ILE A 105 9.63 5.58 10.78
C ILE A 105 9.00 6.17 12.05
N SER A 106 8.79 5.37 13.09
CA SER A 106 8.23 5.85 14.37
C SER A 106 9.11 6.91 15.03
N ALA A 107 10.43 6.80 14.90
CA ALA A 107 11.37 7.81 15.40
C ALA A 107 11.49 9.04 14.48
N GLY A 108 10.96 9.00 13.25
CA GLY A 108 11.18 10.04 12.24
C GLY A 108 12.66 10.24 11.87
N ASP A 109 13.49 9.19 12.03
CA ASP A 109 14.95 9.27 11.85
C ASP A 109 15.32 8.88 10.42
N SER A 110 15.57 9.89 9.58
CA SER A 110 15.93 9.69 8.17
C SER A 110 17.25 8.92 7.97
N ARG A 111 18.22 9.05 8.88
CA ARG A 111 19.51 8.33 8.76
C ARG A 111 19.31 6.86 9.11
N ARG A 112 18.63 6.58 10.22
CA ARG A 112 18.27 5.21 10.61
C ARG A 112 17.40 4.56 9.54
N PHE A 113 16.43 5.30 8.98
CA PHE A 113 15.56 4.82 7.91
C PHE A 113 16.34 4.40 6.66
N ALA A 114 17.28 5.24 6.21
CA ALA A 114 18.10 4.92 5.04
C ALA A 114 18.98 3.68 5.27
N GLY A 115 19.49 3.50 6.50
CA GLY A 115 20.22 2.29 6.90
C GLY A 115 19.33 1.06 6.94
N SER A 116 18.14 1.15 7.53
CA SER A 116 17.20 0.03 7.63
C SER A 116 16.63 -0.38 6.26
N MET A 117 16.46 0.57 5.33
CA MET A 117 16.06 0.25 3.95
C MET A 117 17.13 -0.57 3.21
N ARG A 118 18.43 -0.35 3.48
CA ARG A 118 19.51 -1.20 2.92
C ARG A 118 19.39 -2.62 3.46
N ALA A 119 19.25 -2.77 4.77
CA ALA A 119 19.06 -4.08 5.40
C ALA A 119 17.79 -4.80 4.90
N LEU A 120 16.71 -4.06 4.66
CA LEU A 120 15.49 -4.60 4.05
C LEU A 120 15.73 -5.10 2.62
N THR A 121 16.41 -4.30 1.78
CA THR A 121 16.79 -4.71 0.43
C THR A 121 17.68 -5.95 0.43
N ASP A 122 18.67 -6.01 1.32
CA ASP A 122 19.55 -7.17 1.47
C ASP A 122 18.75 -8.42 1.87
N GLY A 123 17.78 -8.29 2.76
CA GLY A 123 16.83 -9.35 3.12
C GLY A 123 16.00 -9.85 1.93
N CYS A 124 15.47 -8.94 1.11
CA CYS A 124 14.76 -9.30 -0.12
C CYS A 124 15.66 -10.14 -1.05
N ASN A 125 16.90 -9.68 -1.26
CA ASN A 125 17.86 -10.35 -2.14
C ASN A 125 18.34 -11.71 -1.59
N ALA A 126 18.48 -11.83 -0.27
CA ALA A 126 18.82 -13.10 0.37
C ALA A 126 17.72 -14.15 0.14
N CYS A 127 16.45 -13.77 0.30
CA CYS A 127 15.32 -14.64 -0.03
C CYS A 127 15.34 -15.06 -1.51
N HIS A 128 15.47 -14.10 -2.43
CA HIS A 128 15.52 -14.38 -3.86
C HIS A 128 16.68 -15.30 -4.25
N THR A 129 17.86 -15.10 -3.65
CA THR A 129 19.03 -15.95 -3.90
C THR A 129 18.80 -17.38 -3.39
N SER A 130 18.27 -17.55 -2.18
CA SER A 130 17.99 -18.87 -1.59
C SER A 130 16.96 -19.68 -2.39
N MET A 131 16.11 -19.01 -3.16
CA MET A 131 15.09 -19.59 -4.02
C MET A 131 15.58 -19.78 -5.46
N GLU A 132 16.88 -19.64 -5.73
CA GLU A 132 17.48 -19.70 -7.08
C GLU A 132 16.85 -18.69 -8.05
N ARG A 133 16.54 -17.49 -7.55
CA ARG A 133 15.97 -16.36 -8.28
C ARG A 133 16.82 -15.10 -8.13
N GLY A 134 18.13 -15.24 -7.91
CA GLY A 134 19.05 -14.12 -7.73
C GLY A 134 19.12 -13.14 -8.92
N PHE A 135 18.63 -13.53 -10.09
CA PHE A 135 18.46 -12.62 -11.24
C PHE A 135 17.36 -11.56 -11.04
N ILE A 136 16.46 -11.76 -10.06
CA ILE A 136 15.48 -10.75 -9.61
C ILE A 136 16.14 -9.93 -8.48
N ALA A 137 17.16 -9.16 -8.84
CA ALA A 137 17.90 -8.35 -7.87
C ALA A 137 17.15 -7.05 -7.55
N ILE A 138 16.88 -6.82 -6.27
CA ILE A 138 16.28 -5.58 -5.76
C ILE A 138 17.40 -4.59 -5.44
N GLY A 139 17.31 -3.39 -5.99
CA GLY A 139 18.19 -2.27 -5.64
C GLY A 139 17.57 -1.43 -4.52
N VAL A 140 18.42 -0.79 -3.71
CA VAL A 140 17.95 0.37 -2.93
C VAL A 140 17.59 1.46 -3.92
N PRO A 141 16.36 2.01 -3.90
CA PRO A 141 15.99 2.98 -4.91
C PRO A 141 16.90 4.22 -4.82
N THR A 142 17.21 4.80 -5.98
CA THR A 142 18.06 5.99 -6.05
C THR A 142 17.27 7.23 -5.65
N ASP A 143 17.95 8.37 -5.51
CA ASP A 143 17.28 9.65 -5.26
C ASP A 143 16.53 10.18 -6.49
N GLN A 144 16.67 9.54 -7.66
CA GLN A 144 15.86 9.85 -8.83
C GLN A 144 14.49 9.17 -8.69
N PRO A 145 13.39 9.93 -8.59
CA PRO A 145 12.08 9.34 -8.54
C PRO A 145 11.81 8.55 -9.83
N PRO A 146 11.25 7.32 -9.73
CA PRO A 146 10.74 6.63 -10.90
C PRO A 146 9.69 7.53 -11.57
N PRO A 147 9.33 7.30 -12.85
CA PRO A 147 8.14 7.91 -13.44
C PRO A 147 6.94 7.61 -12.53
N ALA A 148 6.56 8.58 -11.69
CA ALA A 148 5.60 8.39 -10.62
C ALA A 148 4.47 9.39 -10.78
N ASN A 149 3.24 8.88 -10.78
CA ASN A 149 2.01 9.65 -10.72
C ASN A 149 1.55 9.93 -9.28
N GLN A 150 2.44 9.79 -8.28
CA GLN A 150 2.16 10.01 -6.87
C GLN A 150 3.10 11.06 -6.27
N ILE A 151 2.52 11.95 -5.46
CA ILE A 151 3.26 12.93 -4.66
C ILE A 151 3.64 12.27 -3.33
N PHE A 152 4.95 12.18 -3.05
CA PHE A 152 5.45 11.55 -1.82
C PHE A 152 5.61 12.54 -0.66
N ALA A 153 5.70 13.83 -0.94
CA ALA A 153 5.72 14.86 0.11
C ALA A 153 4.38 14.90 0.86
N PRO A 154 4.37 15.24 2.16
CA PRO A 154 3.13 15.45 2.90
C PRO A 154 2.27 16.53 2.25
N ILE A 155 0.97 16.26 2.08
CA ILE A 155 0.01 17.24 1.54
C ILE A 155 -0.68 17.95 2.72
N GLY A 156 -0.19 19.14 3.10
CA GLY A 156 -0.90 20.08 3.97
C GLY A 156 -0.59 20.03 5.48
N ARG A 157 -0.39 21.25 6.04
CA ARG A 157 -0.08 21.66 7.42
C ARG A 157 0.92 20.83 8.25
N GLY A 158 2.17 21.24 8.11
CA GLY A 158 3.09 21.41 9.23
C GLY A 158 4.00 20.22 9.48
N ALA A 159 5.16 20.23 8.84
CA ALA A 159 6.34 19.63 9.44
C ALA A 159 6.43 20.15 10.88
N LYS A 160 6.11 19.31 11.87
CA LYS A 160 6.47 19.61 13.25
C LYS A 160 7.99 19.71 13.25
N LYS A 161 8.46 20.94 13.46
CA LYS A 161 9.87 21.25 13.73
C LYS A 161 10.34 20.50 14.96
#